data_AF-A0A8C6T4J6-F1
#
_entry.id   AF-A0A8C6T4J6-F1
#
_cell.length_a   1.000
_cell.length_b   1.000
_cell.length_c   1.000
_cell.angle_alpha   90.00
_cell.angle_beta   90.00
_cell.angle_gamma   90.00
#
_symmetry.space_group_name_H-M   'P 1'
#
loop_
_entity.id
_entity.type
_entity.pdbx_description
1 polymer ?
#
loop_
_entity_poly.entity_id
_entity_poly.type
_entity_poly.pdbx_seq_one_letter_code
_entity_poly.pdbx_strand_id
1 'polypeptide(L)'
;MNQHGPCPSTVLRPQMLLRYKLFTDASSRSIGALNKISFDTRFVMKTLMTICPGTVLLVFSVSCWIIAAWTVRVCERYQIKYAMWLISITFLSIGYGDMVPHTYCGKGVCLLTGIMGAGCTALVVAVVARKSELTRAEKHVHNFMMDTQLYKKIKNTAANVLRETWLIYKNTKLVKKIDHAKVRHHQRKFLQAIHQLRRVKMEQRKLTDQANTVADLVKVYSNMTYDLVSELQHRSEKLDQRIAALEEKLETLLLTVQSLPTVFSQAITKLQKDFLDDIACRLSSSAPLSQQESFVQGQPYQKLNTTNNNNNNNDDK
;
A
#
# COMPACT_ATOMS: atom_id res chain seq x y z
N MET A 1 -25.08 43.67 -12.74
CA MET A 1 -23.86 43.78 -13.58
C MET A 1 -23.09 42.46 -13.54
N ASN A 2 -22.22 42.25 -14.54
CA ASN A 2 -21.46 41.01 -14.69
C ASN A 2 -20.23 40.99 -13.76
N GLN A 3 -19.99 39.84 -13.11
CA GLN A 3 -18.64 39.43 -12.75
C GLN A 3 -18.31 38.14 -13.52
N HIS A 4 -17.74 38.29 -14.72
CA HIS A 4 -17.10 37.18 -15.40
C HIS A 4 -15.80 36.82 -14.66
N GLY A 5 -15.83 35.74 -13.88
CA GLY A 5 -14.60 35.15 -13.35
C GLY A 5 -13.67 34.72 -14.50
N PRO A 6 -12.35 34.95 -14.41
CA PRO A 6 -11.42 34.63 -15.49
C PRO A 6 -11.34 33.12 -15.72
N CYS A 7 -11.28 32.71 -17.00
CA CYS A 7 -11.27 31.31 -17.40
C CYS A 7 -10.08 30.52 -16.81
N PRO A 8 -10.24 29.21 -16.53
CA PRO A 8 -9.23 28.37 -15.87
C PRO A 8 -7.97 28.08 -16.73
N SER A 9 -7.85 28.65 -17.93
CA SER A 9 -6.72 28.47 -18.84
C SER A 9 -5.44 29.22 -18.43
N THR A 10 -5.54 30.25 -17.58
CA THR A 10 -4.40 31.16 -17.29
C THR A 10 -3.47 30.66 -16.18
N VAL A 11 -3.98 29.86 -15.23
CA VAL A 11 -3.25 29.42 -14.01
C VAL A 11 -2.17 28.36 -14.30
N LEU A 12 -2.19 27.76 -15.49
CA LEU A 12 -1.30 26.65 -15.87
C LEU A 12 0.15 27.08 -16.21
N ARG A 13 0.40 28.34 -16.59
CA ARG A 13 1.74 28.78 -17.01
C ARG A 13 2.79 28.75 -15.88
N PRO A 14 2.53 29.31 -14.67
CA PRO A 14 3.52 29.28 -13.59
C PRO A 14 3.86 27.85 -13.11
N GLN A 15 2.85 26.98 -13.01
CA GLN A 15 3.06 25.62 -12.50
C GLN A 15 3.76 24.68 -13.49
N MET A 16 3.58 24.86 -14.81
CA MET A 16 4.39 24.14 -15.80
C MET A 16 5.85 24.62 -15.80
N LEU A 17 6.11 25.93 -15.69
CA LEU A 17 7.47 26.48 -15.56
C LEU A 17 8.18 25.98 -14.29
N LEU A 18 7.46 25.87 -13.16
CA LEU A 18 8.02 25.34 -11.91
C LEU A 18 8.49 23.89 -12.04
N ARG A 19 7.72 23.05 -12.76
CA ARG A 19 8.03 21.62 -12.96
C ARG A 19 9.19 21.37 -13.94
N TYR A 20 9.40 22.26 -14.91
CA TYR A 20 10.63 22.25 -15.71
C TYR A 20 11.87 22.47 -14.83
N LYS A 21 11.85 23.49 -13.96
CA LYS A 21 12.98 23.77 -13.07
C LYS A 21 13.26 22.63 -12.09
N LEU A 22 12.23 22.00 -11.52
CA LEU A 22 12.39 20.85 -10.61
C LEU A 22 13.11 19.65 -11.28
N PHE A 23 13.02 19.50 -12.61
CA PHE A 23 13.72 18.44 -13.37
C PHE A 23 15.14 18.82 -13.80
N THR A 24 15.55 20.07 -13.60
CA THR A 24 16.92 20.56 -13.78
C THR A 24 17.63 20.85 -12.45
N ASP A 25 16.93 20.72 -11.33
CA ASP A 25 17.45 21.03 -9.99
C ASP A 25 18.50 20.00 -9.55
N ALA A 26 19.54 20.47 -8.84
CA ALA A 26 20.71 19.67 -8.46
C ALA A 26 20.35 18.48 -7.55
N SER A 27 19.31 18.66 -6.73
CA SER A 27 18.66 17.64 -5.91
C SER A 27 18.26 16.39 -6.71
N SER A 28 17.61 16.57 -7.86
CA SER A 28 17.19 15.48 -8.74
C SER A 28 18.38 14.70 -9.32
N ARG A 29 19.40 15.42 -9.80
CA ARG A 29 20.63 14.83 -10.37
C ARG A 29 21.40 14.00 -9.33
N SER A 30 21.48 14.47 -8.08
CA SER A 30 22.10 13.75 -6.97
C SER A 30 21.41 12.40 -6.70
N ILE A 31 20.07 12.39 -6.62
CA ILE A 31 19.28 11.18 -6.35
C ILE A 31 19.40 10.14 -7.48
N GLY A 32 19.44 10.58 -8.75
CA GLY A 32 19.63 9.68 -9.89
C GLY A 32 21.04 9.07 -9.95
N ALA A 33 22.07 9.85 -9.62
CA ALA A 33 23.46 9.37 -9.54
C ALA A 33 23.62 8.26 -8.48
N LEU A 34 23.01 8.44 -7.30
CA LEU A 34 23.00 7.44 -6.22
C LEU A 34 22.35 6.11 -6.61
N ASN A 35 21.42 6.11 -7.58
CA ASN A 35 20.76 4.90 -8.09
C ASN A 35 21.42 4.29 -9.36
N LYS A 36 22.52 4.86 -9.87
CA LYS A 36 23.10 4.53 -11.19
C LYS A 36 22.10 4.59 -12.36
N ILE A 37 21.02 5.38 -12.24
CA ILE A 37 20.05 5.57 -13.32
C ILE A 37 20.54 6.72 -14.20
N SER A 38 20.87 6.42 -15.46
CA SER A 38 21.09 7.42 -16.49
C SER A 38 19.85 8.32 -16.64
N PHE A 39 20.05 9.63 -16.77
CA PHE A 39 18.97 10.59 -17.03
C PHE A 39 18.50 10.51 -18.49
N ASP A 40 17.96 9.35 -18.84
CA ASP A 40 17.50 9.01 -20.17
C ASP A 40 16.34 9.88 -20.65
N THR A 41 16.37 10.25 -21.93
CA THR A 41 15.26 10.94 -22.61
C THR A 41 13.95 10.16 -22.49
N ARG A 42 14.02 8.82 -22.39
CA ARG A 42 12.90 7.92 -22.11
C ARG A 42 12.26 8.17 -20.74
N PHE A 43 13.06 8.44 -19.70
CA PHE A 43 12.54 8.74 -18.35
C PHE A 43 11.90 10.13 -18.29
N VAL A 44 12.53 11.12 -18.93
CA VAL A 44 11.97 12.48 -19.07
C VAL A 44 10.60 12.43 -19.77
N MET A 45 10.52 11.76 -20.93
CA MET A 45 9.28 11.70 -21.72
C MET A 45 8.17 10.91 -21.01
N LYS A 46 8.51 9.80 -20.34
CA LYS A 46 7.56 9.02 -19.52
C LYS A 46 7.00 9.84 -18.35
N THR A 47 7.83 10.70 -17.75
CA THR A 47 7.41 11.60 -16.66
C THR A 47 6.55 12.77 -17.17
N LEU A 48 6.93 13.38 -18.30
CA LEU A 48 6.17 14.46 -18.95
C LEU A 48 4.77 13.99 -19.36
N MET A 49 4.68 12.79 -19.94
CA MET A 49 3.44 12.09 -20.29
C MET A 49 2.57 11.75 -19.07
N THR A 50 3.16 11.60 -17.88
CA THR A 50 2.42 11.34 -16.64
C THR A 50 1.87 12.64 -16.02
N ILE A 51 2.62 13.74 -16.13
CA ILE A 51 2.28 15.04 -15.52
C ILE A 51 1.13 15.74 -16.24
N CYS A 52 1.27 16.00 -17.54
CA CYS A 52 0.28 16.74 -18.34
C CYS A 52 0.06 16.08 -19.71
N PRO A 53 -0.40 14.81 -19.75
CA PRO A 53 -0.47 14.02 -20.99
C PRO A 53 -1.14 14.75 -22.15
N GLY A 54 -2.29 15.38 -21.93
CA GLY A 54 -3.01 16.11 -22.97
C GLY A 54 -2.21 17.28 -23.57
N THR A 55 -1.42 18.00 -22.77
CA THR A 55 -0.60 19.11 -23.28
C THR A 55 0.55 18.60 -24.15
N VAL A 56 1.21 17.51 -23.72
CA VAL A 56 2.30 16.88 -24.46
C VAL A 56 1.80 16.29 -25.78
N LEU A 57 0.68 15.56 -25.74
CA LEU A 57 0.06 14.96 -26.92
C LEU A 57 -0.43 16.02 -27.91
N LEU A 58 -0.99 17.14 -27.44
CA LEU A 58 -1.40 18.26 -28.30
C LEU A 58 -0.19 18.90 -29.00
N VAL A 59 0.87 19.24 -28.26
CA VAL A 59 2.09 19.83 -28.85
C VAL A 59 2.75 18.89 -29.86
N PHE A 60 2.82 17.59 -29.56
CA PHE A 60 3.35 16.58 -30.47
C PHE A 60 2.47 16.36 -31.71
N SER A 61 1.15 16.29 -31.52
CA SER A 61 0.18 16.17 -32.63
C SER A 61 0.26 17.36 -33.58
N VAL A 62 0.31 18.59 -33.05
CA VAL A 62 0.40 19.81 -33.86
C VAL A 62 1.75 19.91 -34.59
N SER A 63 2.87 19.58 -33.95
CA SER A 63 4.18 19.62 -34.63
C SER A 63 4.29 18.56 -35.72
N CYS A 64 3.85 17.32 -35.48
CA CYS A 64 3.82 16.28 -36.50
C CYS A 64 2.84 16.59 -37.64
N TRP A 65 1.69 17.22 -37.36
CA TRP A 65 0.74 17.69 -38.38
C TRP A 65 1.36 18.76 -39.30
N ILE A 66 2.06 19.75 -38.73
CA ILE A 66 2.79 20.78 -39.52
C ILE A 66 3.88 20.14 -40.37
N ILE A 67 4.68 19.22 -39.82
CA ILE A 67 5.76 18.53 -40.54
C ILE A 67 5.18 17.68 -41.69
N ALA A 68 4.11 16.91 -41.46
CA ALA A 68 3.47 16.10 -42.49
C ALA A 68 2.89 16.96 -43.64
N ALA A 69 2.23 18.08 -43.31
CA ALA A 69 1.71 19.02 -44.30
C ALA A 69 2.83 19.68 -45.14
N TRP A 70 3.97 20.00 -44.52
CA TRP A 70 5.14 20.51 -45.24
C TRP A 70 5.76 19.45 -46.16
N THR A 71 5.91 18.22 -45.70
CA THR A 71 6.47 17.12 -46.51
C THR A 71 5.56 16.77 -47.71
N VAL A 72 4.24 16.71 -47.54
CA VAL A 72 3.30 16.53 -48.66
C VAL A 72 3.38 17.69 -49.64
N ARG A 73 3.49 18.94 -49.17
CA ARG A 73 3.73 20.10 -50.03
C ARG A 73 5.01 19.98 -50.85
N VAL A 74 6.10 19.43 -50.29
CA VAL A 74 7.35 19.22 -51.04
C VAL A 74 7.20 18.11 -52.08
N CYS A 75 6.62 16.97 -51.70
CA CYS A 75 6.53 15.80 -52.59
C CYS A 75 5.48 15.92 -53.71
N GLU A 76 4.33 16.56 -53.46
CA GLU A 76 3.25 16.71 -54.45
C GLU A 76 3.21 18.13 -55.07
N ARG A 77 4.07 19.06 -54.61
CA ARG A 77 4.10 20.49 -54.99
C ARG A 77 2.80 21.28 -54.72
N TYR A 78 1.85 20.73 -53.97
CA TYR A 78 0.59 21.39 -53.61
C TYR A 78 0.77 22.73 -52.86
N GLN A 79 -0.22 23.63 -53.00
CA GLN A 79 -0.29 24.83 -52.15
C GLN A 79 -0.55 24.44 -50.68
N ILE A 80 -0.04 25.27 -49.75
CA ILE A 80 -0.11 25.02 -48.30
C ILE A 80 -1.55 24.73 -47.82
N LYS A 81 -2.55 25.44 -48.36
CA LYS A 81 -3.97 25.26 -48.02
C LYS A 81 -4.43 23.80 -48.27
N TYR A 82 -4.17 23.28 -49.47
CA TYR A 82 -4.55 21.92 -49.87
C TYR A 82 -3.73 20.85 -49.13
N ALA A 83 -2.42 21.08 -48.93
CA ALA A 83 -1.57 20.15 -48.18
C ALA A 83 -1.99 20.02 -46.71
N MET A 84 -2.36 21.13 -46.04
CA MET A 84 -2.92 21.09 -44.67
C MET A 84 -4.28 20.39 -44.63
N TRP A 85 -5.17 20.68 -45.59
CA TRP A 85 -6.50 20.06 -45.71
C TRP A 85 -6.42 18.52 -45.81
N LEU A 86 -5.63 18.03 -46.77
CA LEU A 86 -5.38 16.60 -46.97
C LEU A 86 -4.82 15.93 -45.70
N ILE A 87 -3.83 16.55 -45.07
CA ILE A 87 -3.20 15.99 -43.85
C ILE A 87 -4.14 16.07 -42.63
N SER A 88 -5.00 17.08 -42.50
CA SER A 88 -6.05 17.11 -41.46
C SER A 88 -7.08 15.99 -41.63
N ILE A 89 -7.60 15.80 -42.85
CA ILE A 89 -8.58 14.74 -43.17
C ILE A 89 -7.97 13.34 -42.96
N THR A 90 -6.69 13.17 -43.28
CA THR A 90 -5.94 11.92 -43.08
C THR A 90 -5.64 11.66 -41.61
N PHE A 91 -5.23 12.69 -40.85
CA PHE A 91 -4.92 12.57 -39.41
C PHE A 91 -6.17 12.26 -38.58
N LEU A 92 -7.33 12.79 -38.97
CA LEU A 92 -8.62 12.51 -38.32
C LEU A 92 -9.31 11.26 -38.88
N SER A 93 -8.66 10.51 -39.79
CA SER A 93 -9.14 9.28 -40.42
C SER A 93 -10.52 9.39 -41.10
N ILE A 94 -10.86 10.55 -41.66
CA ILE A 94 -12.13 10.76 -42.38
C ILE A 94 -12.02 10.29 -43.84
N GLY A 95 -10.96 10.70 -44.55
CA GLY A 95 -10.67 10.26 -45.91
C GLY A 95 -11.75 10.55 -46.96
N TYR A 96 -12.21 11.80 -47.10
CA TYR A 96 -13.28 12.17 -48.07
C TYR A 96 -13.01 11.79 -49.54
N GLY A 97 -11.74 11.69 -49.95
CA GLY A 97 -11.36 11.31 -51.33
C GLY A 97 -11.47 12.44 -52.36
N ASP A 98 -11.79 13.66 -51.93
CA ASP A 98 -11.76 14.90 -52.71
C ASP A 98 -10.36 15.27 -53.22
N MET A 99 -9.33 14.84 -52.49
CA MET A 99 -7.93 15.07 -52.80
C MET A 99 -7.10 13.84 -52.40
N VAL A 100 -6.16 13.43 -53.26
CA VAL A 100 -5.35 12.21 -53.07
C VAL A 100 -3.88 12.50 -53.46
N PRO A 101 -2.87 11.98 -52.74
CA PRO A 101 -1.48 12.05 -53.20
C PRO A 101 -1.25 11.09 -54.37
N HIS A 102 -0.64 11.57 -55.45
CA HIS A 102 -0.31 10.74 -56.61
C HIS A 102 1.09 10.12 -56.51
N THR A 103 2.06 10.79 -55.88
CA THR A 103 3.43 10.28 -55.74
C THR A 103 3.54 9.21 -54.65
N TYR A 104 4.56 8.34 -54.77
CA TYR A 104 4.87 7.35 -53.74
C TYR A 104 5.27 7.99 -52.40
N CYS A 105 5.93 9.15 -52.42
CA CYS A 105 6.23 9.91 -51.20
C CYS A 105 4.94 10.40 -50.51
N GLY A 106 4.06 11.10 -51.23
CA GLY A 106 2.82 11.63 -50.65
C GLY A 106 1.92 10.53 -50.08
N LYS A 107 1.83 9.38 -50.78
CA LYS A 107 1.15 8.17 -50.29
C LYS A 107 1.78 7.65 -48.98
N GLY A 108 3.10 7.55 -48.91
CA GLY A 108 3.82 7.15 -47.70
C GLY A 108 3.60 8.11 -46.52
N VAL A 109 3.66 9.43 -46.75
CA VAL A 109 3.41 10.43 -45.70
C VAL A 109 1.96 10.39 -45.21
N CYS A 110 0.98 10.18 -46.11
CA CYS A 110 -0.42 10.03 -45.71
C CYS A 110 -0.65 8.75 -44.88
N LEU A 111 -0.04 7.62 -45.26
CA LEU A 111 -0.09 6.37 -44.48
C LEU A 111 0.49 6.56 -43.07
N LEU A 112 1.67 7.17 -42.95
CA LEU A 112 2.28 7.49 -41.66
C LEU A 112 1.41 8.46 -40.83
N THR A 113 0.80 9.45 -41.48
CA THR A 113 -0.10 10.41 -40.84
C THR A 113 -1.34 9.72 -40.26
N GLY A 114 -1.94 8.78 -40.98
CA GLY A 114 -3.09 8.01 -40.50
C GLY A 114 -2.73 7.11 -39.30
N ILE A 115 -1.58 6.44 -39.34
CA ILE A 115 -1.07 5.64 -38.21
C ILE A 115 -0.84 6.54 -36.98
N MET A 116 -0.22 7.71 -37.16
CA MET A 116 -0.02 8.67 -36.07
C MET A 116 -1.33 9.26 -35.54
N GLY A 117 -2.31 9.54 -36.42
CA GLY A 117 -3.64 10.03 -36.05
C GLY A 117 -4.43 9.04 -35.21
N ALA A 118 -4.44 7.77 -35.62
CA ALA A 118 -5.02 6.67 -34.84
C ALA A 118 -4.33 6.52 -33.47
N GLY A 119 -2.99 6.56 -33.43
CA GLY A 119 -2.22 6.53 -32.19
C GLY A 119 -2.52 7.69 -31.25
N CYS A 120 -2.59 8.92 -31.77
CA CYS A 120 -2.98 10.11 -30.99
C CYS A 120 -4.40 9.99 -30.45
N THR A 121 -5.34 9.51 -31.25
CA THR A 121 -6.75 9.31 -30.85
C THR A 121 -6.87 8.28 -29.73
N ALA A 122 -6.20 7.13 -29.84
CA ALA A 122 -6.17 6.11 -28.79
C ALA A 122 -5.56 6.65 -27.48
N LEU A 123 -4.49 7.45 -27.57
CA LEU A 123 -3.86 8.07 -26.41
C LEU A 123 -4.75 9.15 -25.77
N VAL A 124 -5.50 9.94 -26.56
CA VAL A 124 -6.51 10.87 -26.03
C VAL A 124 -7.61 10.12 -25.28
N VAL A 125 -8.17 9.05 -25.84
CA VAL A 125 -9.18 8.23 -25.15
C VAL A 125 -8.63 7.65 -23.84
N ALA A 126 -7.41 7.10 -23.85
CA ALA A 126 -6.76 6.58 -22.65
C ALA A 126 -6.44 7.65 -21.60
N VAL A 127 -6.34 8.93 -21.99
CA VAL A 127 -6.13 10.07 -21.07
C VAL A 127 -7.46 10.59 -20.54
N VAL A 128 -8.50 10.66 -21.38
CA VAL A 128 -9.87 11.01 -20.97
C VAL A 128 -10.40 9.99 -19.97
N ALA A 129 -10.20 8.69 -20.20
CA ALA A 129 -10.61 7.64 -19.25
C ALA A 129 -10.01 7.88 -17.84
N ARG A 130 -8.67 8.02 -17.75
CA ARG A 130 -7.94 8.29 -16.50
C ARG A 130 -8.19 9.67 -15.88
N LYS A 131 -8.90 10.57 -16.57
CA LYS A 131 -9.35 11.87 -16.05
C LYS A 131 -10.86 11.90 -15.72
N SER A 132 -11.63 10.97 -16.29
CA SER A 132 -13.05 10.74 -15.98
C SER A 132 -13.23 9.79 -14.79
N GLU A 133 -12.17 9.10 -14.37
CA GLU A 133 -12.09 8.49 -13.05
C GLU A 133 -12.19 9.58 -11.96
N LEU A 134 -13.39 9.77 -11.40
CA LEU A 134 -13.62 10.67 -10.25
C LEU A 134 -12.56 10.46 -9.16
N THR A 135 -12.11 11.56 -8.56
CA THR A 135 -11.18 11.52 -7.42
C THR A 135 -11.78 10.76 -6.23
N ARG A 136 -10.94 10.33 -5.30
CA ARG A 136 -11.38 9.63 -4.08
C ARG A 136 -12.37 10.48 -3.26
N ALA A 137 -12.22 11.80 -3.27
CA ALA A 137 -13.15 12.73 -2.62
C ALA A 137 -14.51 12.80 -3.33
N GLU A 138 -14.52 12.98 -4.66
CA GLU A 138 -15.77 13.01 -5.44
C GLU A 138 -16.51 11.67 -5.37
N LYS A 139 -15.80 10.54 -5.41
CA LYS A 139 -16.36 9.20 -5.19
C LYS A 139 -17.03 9.08 -3.81
N HIS A 140 -16.41 9.61 -2.75
CA HIS A 140 -16.99 9.61 -1.41
C HIS A 140 -18.26 10.50 -1.32
N VAL A 141 -18.23 11.71 -1.88
CA VAL A 141 -19.39 12.61 -1.91
C VAL A 141 -20.55 12.00 -2.72
N HIS A 142 -20.24 11.39 -3.87
CA HIS A 142 -21.23 10.67 -4.68
C HIS A 142 -21.85 9.49 -3.92
N ASN A 143 -21.03 8.69 -3.21
CA ASN A 143 -21.55 7.56 -2.42
C ASN A 143 -22.47 8.05 -1.29
N PHE A 144 -22.04 9.04 -0.52
CA PHE A 144 -22.86 9.63 0.55
C PHE A 144 -24.18 10.23 0.03
N MET A 145 -24.16 10.89 -1.13
CA MET A 145 -25.37 11.40 -1.78
C MET A 145 -26.28 10.26 -2.25
N MET A 146 -25.71 9.19 -2.82
CA MET A 146 -26.45 8.00 -3.25
C MET A 146 -27.12 7.28 -2.06
N ASP A 147 -26.39 7.04 -0.96
CA ASP A 147 -26.91 6.45 0.27
C ASP A 147 -28.04 7.30 0.86
N THR A 148 -27.85 8.62 0.92
CA THR A 148 -28.86 9.58 1.40
C THR A 148 -30.14 9.52 0.55
N GLN A 149 -30.02 9.44 -0.77
CA GLN A 149 -31.16 9.30 -1.68
C GLN A 149 -31.83 7.92 -1.55
N LEU A 150 -31.04 6.86 -1.37
CA LEU A 150 -31.55 5.50 -1.24
C LEU A 150 -32.33 5.31 0.07
N TYR A 151 -31.82 5.84 1.18
CA TYR A 151 -32.51 5.85 2.48
C TYR A 151 -33.84 6.61 2.43
N LYS A 152 -33.90 7.74 1.71
CA LYS A 152 -35.16 8.46 1.42
C LYS A 152 -36.13 7.61 0.59
N LYS A 153 -35.65 6.93 -0.47
CA LYS A 153 -36.46 5.99 -1.28
C LYS A 153 -37.01 4.83 -0.44
N ILE A 154 -36.22 4.25 0.47
CA ILE A 154 -36.67 3.18 1.39
C ILE A 154 -37.82 3.68 2.26
N LYS A 155 -37.66 4.83 2.94
CA LYS A 155 -38.72 5.41 3.79
C LYS A 155 -40.01 5.67 3.02
N ASN A 156 -39.94 6.31 1.87
CA ASN A 156 -41.11 6.61 1.04
C ASN A 156 -41.80 5.33 0.53
N THR A 157 -41.04 4.30 0.16
CA THR A 157 -41.60 3.04 -0.33
C THR A 157 -42.22 2.22 0.81
N ALA A 158 -41.61 2.20 1.99
CA ALA A 158 -42.17 1.56 3.18
C ALA A 158 -43.47 2.24 3.64
N ALA A 159 -43.55 3.57 3.59
CA ALA A 159 -44.77 4.32 3.86
C ALA A 159 -45.91 3.94 2.87
N ASN A 160 -45.59 3.76 1.58
CA ASN A 160 -46.56 3.27 0.59
C ASN A 160 -47.01 1.83 0.85
N VAL A 161 -46.10 0.94 1.29
CA VAL A 161 -46.46 -0.43 1.71
C VAL A 161 -47.47 -0.39 2.86
N LEU A 162 -47.18 0.37 3.92
CA LEU A 162 -48.07 0.53 5.09
C LEU A 162 -49.44 1.13 4.70
N ARG A 163 -49.43 2.17 3.84
CA ARG A 163 -50.64 2.82 3.31
C ARG A 163 -51.54 1.84 2.58
N GLU A 164 -51.00 1.05 1.64
CA GLU A 164 -51.81 0.10 0.88
C GLU A 164 -52.24 -1.11 1.74
N THR A 165 -51.43 -1.57 2.71
CA THR A 165 -51.86 -2.56 3.71
C THR A 165 -53.08 -2.07 4.51
N TRP A 166 -53.04 -0.83 5.02
CA TRP A 166 -54.14 -0.23 5.75
C TRP A 166 -55.40 -0.07 4.88
N LEU A 167 -55.25 0.32 3.61
CA LEU A 167 -56.37 0.44 2.67
C LEU A 167 -56.98 -0.91 2.31
N ILE A 168 -56.19 -1.99 2.22
CA ILE A 168 -56.71 -3.36 2.07
C ILE A 168 -57.49 -3.76 3.33
N TYR A 169 -56.92 -3.58 4.53
CA TYR A 169 -57.59 -3.92 5.79
C TYR A 169 -58.91 -3.15 5.95
N LYS A 170 -58.90 -1.83 5.68
CA LYS A 170 -60.11 -0.99 5.73
C LYS A 170 -61.21 -1.55 4.81
N ASN A 171 -60.90 -1.77 3.53
CA ASN A 171 -61.90 -2.22 2.55
C ASN A 171 -62.30 -3.70 2.68
N THR A 172 -61.67 -4.49 3.57
CA THR A 172 -62.00 -5.92 3.79
C THR A 172 -62.56 -6.25 5.18
N LYS A 173 -62.32 -5.41 6.20
CA LYS A 173 -62.73 -5.67 7.59
C LYS A 173 -63.54 -4.54 8.25
N LEU A 174 -63.46 -3.30 7.76
CA LEU A 174 -64.08 -2.11 8.37
C LEU A 174 -65.29 -1.56 7.57
N VAL A 175 -65.77 -2.28 6.55
CA VAL A 175 -66.91 -1.85 5.71
C VAL A 175 -67.97 -2.93 5.62
N LYS A 176 -69.23 -2.56 5.81
CA LYS A 176 -70.40 -3.46 5.92
C LYS A 176 -70.80 -4.18 4.62
N LYS A 177 -70.24 -3.78 3.47
CA LYS A 177 -70.30 -4.46 2.16
C LYS A 177 -68.92 -4.34 1.50
N ILE A 178 -68.37 -5.44 0.99
CA ILE A 178 -67.00 -5.50 0.45
C ILE A 178 -66.99 -5.17 -1.04
N ASP A 179 -66.12 -4.25 -1.46
CA ASP A 179 -65.90 -3.89 -2.87
C ASP A 179 -64.67 -4.65 -3.42
N HIS A 180 -64.94 -5.76 -4.13
CA HIS A 180 -63.90 -6.60 -4.73
C HIS A 180 -63.12 -5.90 -5.87
N ALA A 181 -63.58 -4.78 -6.43
CA ALA A 181 -62.81 -4.00 -7.39
C ALA A 181 -61.78 -3.11 -6.68
N LYS A 182 -62.19 -2.36 -5.65
CA LYS A 182 -61.30 -1.53 -4.82
C LYS A 182 -60.25 -2.38 -4.10
N VAL A 183 -60.63 -3.53 -3.54
CA VAL A 183 -59.69 -4.44 -2.86
C VAL A 183 -58.60 -4.95 -3.83
N ARG A 184 -58.98 -5.40 -5.04
CA ARG A 184 -58.00 -5.83 -6.06
C ARG A 184 -57.07 -4.70 -6.53
N HIS A 185 -57.56 -3.46 -6.59
CA HIS A 185 -56.73 -2.29 -6.92
C HIS A 185 -55.67 -2.02 -5.85
N HIS A 186 -56.05 -2.00 -4.58
CA HIS A 186 -55.12 -1.83 -3.47
C HIS A 186 -54.15 -3.02 -3.33
N GLN A 187 -54.60 -4.25 -3.57
CA GLN A 187 -53.72 -5.44 -3.61
C GLN A 187 -52.64 -5.33 -4.71
N ARG A 188 -52.99 -4.85 -5.91
CA ARG A 188 -52.00 -4.60 -6.98
C ARG A 188 -50.98 -3.54 -6.59
N LYS A 189 -51.43 -2.41 -6.00
CA LYS A 189 -50.54 -1.34 -5.52
C LYS A 189 -49.64 -1.77 -4.37
N PHE A 190 -50.17 -2.51 -3.40
CA PHE A 190 -49.40 -3.14 -2.32
C PHE A 190 -48.32 -4.07 -2.89
N LEU A 191 -48.67 -4.96 -3.83
CA LEU A 191 -47.71 -5.87 -4.45
C LEU A 191 -46.62 -5.12 -5.23
N GLN A 192 -46.97 -4.05 -5.94
CA GLN A 192 -46.00 -3.15 -6.59
C GLN A 192 -45.08 -2.46 -5.57
N ALA A 193 -45.62 -1.93 -4.48
CA ALA A 193 -44.84 -1.29 -3.41
C ALA A 193 -43.87 -2.28 -2.72
N ILE A 194 -44.30 -3.53 -2.49
CA ILE A 194 -43.46 -4.61 -1.97
C ILE A 194 -42.32 -4.94 -2.95
N HIS A 195 -42.59 -5.02 -4.27
CA HIS A 195 -41.54 -5.26 -5.27
C HIS A 195 -40.54 -4.11 -5.36
N GLN A 196 -41.00 -2.85 -5.31
CA GLN A 196 -40.11 -1.69 -5.24
C GLN A 196 -39.27 -1.70 -3.96
N LEU A 197 -39.86 -2.01 -2.80
CA LEU A 197 -39.13 -2.08 -1.53
C LEU A 197 -38.06 -3.18 -1.55
N ARG A 198 -38.38 -4.35 -2.13
CA ARG A 198 -37.41 -5.44 -2.35
C ARG A 198 -36.27 -5.02 -3.28
N ARG A 199 -36.57 -4.33 -4.39
CA ARG A 199 -35.55 -3.82 -5.33
C ARG A 199 -34.61 -2.82 -4.66
N VAL A 200 -35.16 -1.80 -4.02
CA VAL A 200 -34.37 -0.76 -3.32
C VAL A 200 -33.56 -1.35 -2.15
N LYS A 201 -34.08 -2.36 -1.45
CA LYS A 201 -33.32 -3.09 -0.40
C LYS A 201 -32.22 -4.02 -0.97
N MET A 202 -32.32 -4.47 -2.22
CA MET A 202 -31.21 -5.17 -2.90
C MET A 202 -30.15 -4.19 -3.42
N GLU A 203 -30.56 -3.03 -3.94
CA GLU A 203 -29.65 -1.93 -4.28
C GLU A 203 -28.85 -1.49 -3.04
N GLN A 204 -29.49 -1.37 -1.88
CA GLN A 204 -28.82 -1.02 -0.62
C GLN A 204 -27.76 -2.04 -0.22
N ARG A 205 -28.08 -3.34 -0.28
CA ARG A 205 -27.10 -4.39 0.06
C ARG A 205 -25.87 -4.32 -0.82
N LYS A 206 -26.03 -4.20 -2.15
CA LYS A 206 -24.88 -4.09 -3.07
C LYS A 206 -23.89 -2.98 -2.69
N LEU A 207 -24.37 -1.82 -2.21
CA LEU A 207 -23.51 -0.73 -1.74
C LEU A 207 -22.84 -1.06 -0.40
N THR A 208 -23.59 -1.65 0.54
CA THR A 208 -23.06 -2.12 1.83
C THR A 208 -22.01 -3.22 1.66
N ASP A 209 -22.23 -4.18 0.76
CA ASP A 209 -21.32 -5.29 0.48
C ASP A 209 -20.01 -4.79 -0.19
N GLN A 210 -20.10 -3.75 -1.02
CA GLN A 210 -18.94 -3.06 -1.59
C GLN A 210 -18.12 -2.28 -0.54
N ALA A 211 -18.78 -1.68 0.46
CA ALA A 211 -18.08 -1.05 1.58
C ALA A 211 -17.43 -2.09 2.52
N ASN A 212 -18.15 -3.17 2.83
CA ASN A 212 -17.70 -4.23 3.73
C ASN A 212 -16.49 -4.98 3.16
N THR A 213 -16.49 -5.36 1.88
CA THR A 213 -15.35 -6.07 1.27
C THR A 213 -14.04 -5.27 1.35
N VAL A 214 -14.09 -3.93 1.20
CA VAL A 214 -12.90 -3.07 1.40
C VAL A 214 -12.51 -3.00 2.89
N ALA A 215 -13.47 -2.88 3.80
CA ALA A 215 -13.20 -2.84 5.23
C ALA A 215 -12.62 -4.17 5.76
N ASP A 216 -13.11 -5.30 5.27
CA ASP A 216 -12.68 -6.63 5.69
C ASP A 216 -11.31 -6.99 5.10
N LEU A 217 -10.98 -6.55 3.87
CA LEU A 217 -9.60 -6.62 3.35
C LEU A 217 -8.61 -5.85 4.24
N VAL A 218 -9.00 -4.66 4.73
CA VAL A 218 -8.16 -3.88 5.66
C VAL A 218 -7.99 -4.59 7.00
N LYS A 219 -9.07 -5.17 7.57
CA LYS A 219 -8.99 -5.96 8.83
C LYS A 219 -8.14 -7.22 8.69
N VAL A 220 -8.30 -7.98 7.60
CA VAL A 220 -7.52 -9.19 7.34
C VAL A 220 -6.04 -8.83 7.19
N TYR A 221 -5.73 -7.75 6.46
CA TYR A 221 -4.35 -7.26 6.36
C TYR A 221 -3.80 -6.82 7.71
N SER A 222 -4.52 -5.98 8.48
CA SER A 222 -4.04 -5.50 9.79
C SER A 222 -3.81 -6.66 10.76
N ASN A 223 -4.74 -7.60 10.84
CA ASN A 223 -4.64 -8.75 11.74
C ASN A 223 -3.48 -9.67 11.34
N MET A 224 -3.31 -9.96 10.05
CA MET A 224 -2.17 -10.74 9.55
C MET A 224 -0.83 -10.03 9.81
N THR A 225 -0.75 -8.70 9.62
CA THR A 225 0.48 -7.96 9.91
C THR A 225 0.80 -7.90 11.39
N TYR A 226 -0.22 -7.82 12.26
CA TYR A 226 -0.05 -7.86 13.71
C TYR A 226 0.47 -9.23 14.16
N ASP A 227 -0.19 -10.30 13.73
CA ASP A 227 0.16 -11.69 14.05
C ASP A 227 1.60 -12.04 13.63
N LEU A 228 1.99 -11.65 12.41
CA LEU A 228 3.36 -11.78 11.91
C LEU A 228 4.37 -10.94 12.70
N VAL A 229 4.01 -9.73 13.13
CA VAL A 229 4.88 -8.89 13.97
C VAL A 229 5.07 -9.51 15.35
N SER A 230 4.03 -10.05 15.99
CA SER A 230 4.16 -10.75 17.27
C SER A 230 5.02 -12.02 17.18
N GLU A 231 4.88 -12.83 16.13
CA GLU A 231 5.76 -14.00 15.90
C GLU A 231 7.23 -13.56 15.66
N LEU A 232 7.46 -12.44 14.97
CA LEU A 232 8.81 -11.88 14.80
C LEU A 232 9.39 -11.32 16.10
N GLN A 233 8.59 -10.65 16.93
CA GLN A 233 9.01 -10.18 18.26
C GLN A 233 9.37 -11.35 19.18
N HIS A 234 8.52 -12.38 19.25
CA HIS A 234 8.80 -13.57 20.04
C HIS A 234 10.05 -14.33 19.56
N ARG A 235 10.32 -14.33 18.25
CA ARG A 235 11.59 -14.84 17.70
C ARG A 235 12.79 -13.95 18.05
N SER A 236 12.64 -12.63 18.11
CA SER A 236 13.70 -11.73 18.58
C SER A 236 14.04 -12.03 20.03
N GLU A 237 13.06 -12.00 20.93
CA GLU A 237 13.25 -12.31 22.37
C GLU A 237 14.00 -13.64 22.57
N LYS A 238 13.67 -14.66 21.77
CA LYS A 238 14.30 -15.98 21.81
C LYS A 238 15.70 -16.04 21.21
N LEU A 239 16.07 -15.10 20.34
CA LEU A 239 17.44 -14.89 19.86
C LEU A 239 18.24 -14.06 20.86
N ASP A 240 17.65 -13.01 21.42
CA ASP A 240 18.26 -12.14 22.43
C ASP A 240 18.62 -12.93 23.71
N GLN A 241 17.72 -13.81 24.17
CA GLN A 241 18.00 -14.80 25.24
C GLN A 241 19.17 -15.75 24.90
N ARG A 242 19.33 -16.12 23.62
CA ARG A 242 20.43 -16.98 23.17
C ARG A 242 21.75 -16.23 23.05
N ILE A 243 21.72 -14.94 22.72
CA ILE A 243 22.88 -14.05 22.70
C ILE A 243 23.39 -13.85 24.13
N ALA A 244 22.52 -13.46 25.07
CA ALA A 244 22.88 -13.32 26.49
C ALA A 244 23.48 -14.62 27.08
N ALA A 245 22.89 -15.78 26.78
CA ALA A 245 23.41 -17.09 27.22
C ALA A 245 24.71 -17.55 26.49
N LEU A 246 25.10 -16.87 25.40
CA LEU A 246 26.42 -17.02 24.76
C LEU A 246 27.43 -16.02 25.32
N GLU A 247 27.00 -14.82 25.68
CA GLU A 247 27.82 -13.80 26.36
C GLU A 247 28.27 -14.29 27.74
N GLU A 248 27.36 -14.82 28.58
CA GLU A 248 27.70 -15.46 29.86
C GLU A 248 28.72 -16.61 29.70
N LYS A 249 28.60 -17.39 28.62
CA LYS A 249 29.54 -18.48 28.29
C LYS A 249 30.88 -17.95 27.78
N LEU A 250 30.91 -16.79 27.15
CA LEU A 250 32.13 -16.14 26.72
C LEU A 250 32.87 -15.49 27.90
N GLU A 251 32.14 -14.86 28.84
CA GLU A 251 32.70 -14.32 30.09
C GLU A 251 33.29 -15.42 30.98
N THR A 252 32.58 -16.54 31.18
CA THR A 252 33.10 -17.67 31.95
C THR A 252 34.33 -18.33 31.29
N LEU A 253 34.37 -18.41 29.95
CA LEU A 253 35.58 -18.82 29.23
C LEU A 253 36.72 -17.81 29.39
N LEU A 254 36.46 -16.51 29.30
CA LEU A 254 37.45 -15.46 29.50
C LEU A 254 38.07 -15.53 30.90
N LEU A 255 37.23 -15.70 31.94
CA LEU A 255 37.67 -15.85 33.33
C LEU A 255 38.55 -17.11 33.52
N THR A 256 38.18 -18.25 32.94
CA THR A 256 39.02 -19.47 33.05
C THR A 256 40.36 -19.28 32.33
N VAL A 257 40.38 -18.71 31.12
CA VAL A 257 41.62 -18.38 30.39
C VAL A 257 42.48 -17.38 31.16
N GLN A 258 41.90 -16.39 31.82
CA GLN A 258 42.62 -15.40 32.62
C GLN A 258 43.17 -15.97 33.94
N SER A 259 42.53 -17.00 34.50
CA SER A 259 43.03 -17.76 35.67
C SER A 259 44.10 -18.82 35.33
N LEU A 260 44.17 -19.26 34.08
CA LEU A 260 45.09 -20.33 33.66
C LEU A 260 46.56 -20.00 33.95
N PRO A 261 47.09 -18.80 33.65
CA PRO A 261 48.47 -18.44 33.95
C PRO A 261 48.81 -18.48 35.43
N THR A 262 47.92 -18.01 36.32
CA THR A 262 48.18 -18.01 37.76
C THR A 262 48.19 -19.42 38.35
N VAL A 263 47.30 -20.31 37.89
CA VAL A 263 47.33 -21.73 38.26
C VAL A 263 48.59 -22.42 37.71
N PHE A 264 49.02 -22.09 36.49
CA PHE A 264 50.24 -22.65 35.89
C PHE A 264 51.50 -22.18 36.62
N SER A 265 51.58 -20.90 37.01
CA SER A 265 52.66 -20.38 37.86
C SER A 265 52.68 -21.05 39.23
N GLN A 266 51.51 -21.25 39.87
CA GLN A 266 51.43 -21.99 41.14
C GLN A 266 51.90 -23.44 40.98
N ALA A 267 51.52 -24.12 39.91
CA ALA A 267 51.98 -25.48 39.61
C ALA A 267 53.50 -25.56 39.38
N ILE A 268 54.09 -24.60 38.65
CA ILE A 268 55.54 -24.51 38.45
C ILE A 268 56.25 -24.24 39.79
N THR A 269 55.80 -23.25 40.58
CA THR A 269 56.45 -22.94 41.87
C THR A 269 56.31 -24.08 42.87
N LYS A 270 55.19 -24.82 42.83
CA LYS A 270 55.02 -26.01 43.65
C LYS A 270 55.96 -27.12 43.18
N LEU A 271 55.99 -27.46 41.89
CA LEU A 271 56.88 -28.49 41.37
C LEU A 271 58.37 -28.17 41.64
N GLN A 272 58.76 -26.90 41.51
CA GLN A 272 60.10 -26.43 41.85
C GLN A 272 60.39 -26.55 43.36
N LYS A 273 59.40 -26.27 44.23
CA LYS A 273 59.55 -26.48 45.68
C LYS A 273 59.60 -27.96 46.04
N ASP A 274 58.70 -28.79 45.54
CA ASP A 274 58.66 -30.23 45.77
C ASP A 274 59.99 -30.89 45.33
N PHE A 275 60.60 -30.41 44.23
CA PHE A 275 61.91 -30.87 43.75
C PHE A 275 63.08 -30.41 44.63
N LEU A 276 63.05 -29.16 45.13
CA LEU A 276 64.03 -28.66 46.10
C LEU A 276 63.91 -29.39 47.45
N ASP A 277 62.70 -29.70 47.88
CA ASP A 277 62.43 -30.42 49.12
C ASP A 277 62.85 -31.91 49.02
N ASP A 278 62.72 -32.59 47.86
CA ASP A 278 63.29 -33.94 47.65
C ASP A 278 64.82 -33.94 47.71
N ILE A 279 65.48 -32.92 47.13
CA ILE A 279 66.94 -32.75 47.24
C ILE A 279 67.34 -32.52 48.71
N ALA A 280 66.62 -31.67 49.44
CA ALA A 280 66.87 -31.43 50.86
C ALA A 280 66.67 -32.70 51.71
N CYS A 281 65.59 -33.44 51.47
CA CYS A 281 65.30 -34.71 52.14
C CYS A 281 66.41 -35.75 51.91
N ARG A 282 66.91 -35.90 50.67
CA ARG A 282 68.03 -36.82 50.34
C ARG A 282 69.34 -36.45 51.04
N LEU A 283 69.57 -35.16 51.30
CA LEU A 283 70.72 -34.69 52.06
C LEU A 283 70.54 -34.86 53.58
N SER A 284 69.30 -34.88 54.09
CA SER A 284 69.01 -35.00 55.52
C SER A 284 68.80 -36.43 56.02
N SER A 285 68.44 -37.39 55.15
CA SER A 285 67.95 -38.72 55.55
C SER A 285 69.01 -39.71 56.07
N SER A 286 70.19 -39.23 56.50
CA SER A 286 71.33 -40.07 56.90
C SER A 286 71.61 -40.13 58.41
N ALA A 287 70.68 -39.73 59.28
CA ALA A 287 70.65 -40.10 60.71
C ALA A 287 69.27 -39.80 61.37
N PRO A 288 68.63 -40.76 62.06
CA PRO A 288 67.40 -40.52 62.82
C PRO A 288 67.56 -40.65 64.34
N LEU A 289 66.63 -40.05 65.10
CA LEU A 289 65.56 -40.74 65.87
C LEU A 289 65.19 -40.00 67.18
N SER A 290 63.92 -39.61 67.34
CA SER A 290 63.27 -39.32 68.64
C SER A 290 61.74 -39.35 68.49
N GLN A 291 61.06 -39.87 69.51
CA GLN A 291 59.60 -40.02 69.67
C GLN A 291 59.07 -38.94 70.65
N GLN A 292 57.80 -38.81 71.06
CA GLN A 292 56.43 -38.97 70.50
C GLN A 292 55.47 -38.87 71.71
N GLU A 293 54.32 -38.19 71.66
CA GLU A 293 53.06 -38.57 72.38
C GLU A 293 51.86 -37.63 72.09
N SER A 294 50.67 -37.93 72.65
CA SER A 294 49.37 -37.43 72.14
C SER A 294 48.16 -37.57 73.10
N PHE A 295 47.22 -36.60 73.11
CA PHE A 295 45.86 -36.65 73.72
C PHE A 295 44.96 -35.55 73.06
N VAL A 296 43.75 -35.80 72.48
CA VAL A 296 42.38 -36.06 73.06
C VAL A 296 41.78 -34.82 73.79
N GLN A 297 40.49 -34.40 73.68
CA GLN A 297 39.31 -34.66 72.79
C GLN A 297 38.14 -33.72 73.24
N GLY A 298 37.17 -33.30 72.39
CA GLY A 298 35.93 -32.64 72.88
C GLY A 298 34.94 -31.99 71.87
N GLN A 299 33.62 -32.19 72.07
CA GLN A 299 32.42 -31.63 71.37
C GLN A 299 31.16 -31.98 72.23
N PRO A 300 29.86 -31.78 71.86
CA PRO A 300 29.13 -30.89 70.91
C PRO A 300 27.82 -30.23 71.51
N TYR A 301 26.93 -29.60 70.70
CA TYR A 301 25.45 -29.88 70.57
C TYR A 301 24.45 -28.71 70.23
N GLN A 302 23.62 -28.89 69.18
CA GLN A 302 22.15 -28.54 68.99
C GLN A 302 21.66 -27.05 69.15
N LYS A 303 20.47 -26.53 68.73
CA LYS A 303 19.13 -26.93 68.14
C LYS A 303 18.42 -25.61 67.62
N LEU A 304 17.22 -25.45 66.98
CA LEU A 304 16.11 -26.25 66.38
C LEU A 304 15.27 -25.34 65.39
N ASN A 305 14.11 -25.82 64.87
CA ASN A 305 13.11 -25.19 63.97
C ASN A 305 12.15 -24.16 64.68
N THR A 306 11.10 -23.52 64.10
CA THR A 306 10.35 -23.60 62.79
C THR A 306 9.88 -22.18 62.34
N THR A 307 8.73 -21.76 61.73
CA THR A 307 7.36 -22.30 61.42
C THR A 307 6.61 -21.37 60.42
N ASN A 308 5.70 -21.90 59.57
CA ASN A 308 4.42 -21.35 59.00
C ASN A 308 4.30 -19.88 58.46
N ASN A 309 3.42 -19.48 57.51
CA ASN A 309 2.19 -20.09 56.96
C ASN A 309 1.65 -19.45 55.64
N ASN A 310 0.63 -20.12 55.06
CA ASN A 310 -0.53 -19.60 54.30
C ASN A 310 -0.48 -19.11 52.82
N ASN A 311 -1.49 -19.59 52.09
CA ASN A 311 -1.92 -19.23 50.73
C ASN A 311 -2.65 -17.86 50.67
N ASN A 312 -2.79 -17.27 49.47
CA ASN A 312 -4.08 -17.24 48.74
C ASN A 312 -3.99 -16.62 47.33
N ASN A 313 -5.05 -16.85 46.55
CA ASN A 313 -5.24 -16.39 45.17
C ASN A 313 -5.75 -14.94 45.08
N ASN A 314 -5.58 -14.27 43.93
CA ASN A 314 -6.69 -13.86 43.03
C ASN A 314 -6.24 -12.91 41.89
N ASP A 315 -6.48 -13.35 40.65
CA ASP A 315 -7.23 -12.71 39.55
C ASP A 315 -7.21 -11.18 39.27
N ASP A 316 -7.18 -10.88 37.96
CA ASP A 316 -7.79 -9.76 37.22
C ASP A 316 -7.51 -8.29 37.58
N LYS A 317 -6.63 -7.66 36.77
CA LYS A 317 -7.06 -6.53 35.90
C LYS A 317 -6.13 -6.20 34.74
#